data_AF-A0AAW3EYI0-F1
#
_entry.id   AF-A0AAW3EYI0-F1
#
_cell.length_a   1.000
_cell.length_b   1.000
_cell.length_c   1.000
_cell.angle_alpha   90.00
_cell.angle_beta   90.00
_cell.angle_gamma   90.00
#
_symmetry.space_group_name_H-M   'P 1'
#
loop_
_entity.id
_entity.type
_entity.pdbx_description
1 polymer ?
#
loop_
_entity_poly.entity_id
_entity_poly.type
_entity_poly.pdbx_seq_one_letter_code
_entity_poly.pdbx_strand_id
1 'polypeptide(L)'
;MQIQIPPLAEGEIYLCGFVNAAGDVTHTILLPGDNDDASWQAQLDWAKSIGGDLPTRAELVIAYEQNRDQFQAEAYWSNTPDTDPGYSGWAWCQYFDGGYQDDDRQDNEFRARAVRRLSI
;
A
#
# COMPACT_ATOMS: atom_id res chain seq x y z
N MET A 1 -6.96 24.08 13.37
CA MET A 1 -6.45 24.20 11.98
C MET A 1 -6.74 22.89 11.28
N GLN A 2 -7.32 22.92 10.09
CA GLN A 2 -7.61 21.70 9.31
C GLN A 2 -6.48 21.48 8.31
N ILE A 3 -5.97 20.24 8.25
CA ILE A 3 -4.97 19.85 7.25
C ILE A 3 -5.61 19.95 5.86
N GLN A 4 -4.93 20.63 4.93
CA GLN A 4 -5.39 20.73 3.55
C GLN A 4 -5.08 19.40 2.83
N ILE A 5 -6.10 18.80 2.23
CA ILE A 5 -5.96 17.57 1.47
C ILE A 5 -5.69 17.95 0.01
N PRO A 6 -4.72 17.31 -0.68
CA PRO A 6 -4.49 17.55 -2.10
C PRO A 6 -5.69 17.15 -2.97
N PRO A 7 -5.83 17.73 -4.17
CA PRO A 7 -6.90 17.34 -5.09
C PRO A 7 -6.79 15.85 -5.46
N LEU A 8 -7.97 15.23 -5.58
CA LEU A 8 -8.14 13.84 -6.01
C LEU A 8 -8.63 13.81 -7.46
N ALA A 9 -8.09 12.89 -8.25
CA ALA A 9 -8.62 12.52 -9.55
C ALA A 9 -9.84 11.59 -9.40
N GLU A 10 -10.56 11.36 -10.50
CA GLU A 10 -11.72 10.46 -10.50
C GLU A 10 -11.33 9.04 -10.06
N GLY A 11 -12.07 8.49 -9.10
CA GLY A 11 -11.83 7.15 -8.55
C GLY A 11 -10.70 7.06 -7.53
N GLU A 12 -9.96 8.14 -7.27
CA GLU A 12 -8.96 8.16 -6.19
C GLU A 12 -9.60 8.32 -4.81
N ILE A 13 -8.99 7.70 -3.81
CA ILE A 13 -9.44 7.75 -2.43
C ILE A 13 -8.30 8.29 -1.57
N TYR A 14 -8.57 9.33 -0.78
CA TYR A 14 -7.62 9.78 0.22
C TYR A 14 -7.49 8.72 1.32
N LEU A 15 -6.28 8.18 1.51
CA LEU A 15 -6.04 7.11 2.47
C LEU A 15 -5.62 7.68 3.83
N CYS A 16 -4.50 8.41 3.88
CA CYS A 16 -3.93 8.91 5.12
C CYS A 16 -2.88 10.01 4.89
N GLY A 17 -2.49 10.69 5.97
CA GLY A 17 -1.35 11.60 5.98
C GLY A 17 -0.38 11.22 7.10
N PHE A 18 0.90 11.14 6.79
CA PHE A 18 1.97 10.94 7.77
C PHE A 18 2.68 12.25 8.03
N VAL A 19 2.79 12.63 9.30
CA VAL A 19 3.49 13.86 9.71
C VAL A 19 4.88 13.48 10.21
N ASN A 20 5.90 14.13 9.66
CA ASN A 20 7.29 13.91 10.09
C ASN A 20 7.64 14.80 11.31
N ALA A 21 8.85 14.66 11.85
CA ALA A 21 9.31 15.45 13.00
C ALA A 21 9.47 16.96 12.72
N ALA A 22 9.56 17.37 11.45
CA ALA A 22 9.60 18.78 11.05
C ALA A 22 8.19 19.39 10.91
N GLY A 23 7.15 18.55 10.95
CA GLY A 23 5.76 18.96 10.74
C GLY A 23 5.29 18.87 9.29
N ASP A 24 6.12 18.41 8.36
CA ASP A 24 5.71 18.22 6.96
C ASP A 24 4.78 17.02 6.84
N VAL A 25 3.81 17.10 5.93
CA VAL A 25 2.80 16.06 5.74
C VAL A 25 3.02 15.36 4.42
N THR A 26 3.12 14.03 4.47
CA THR A 26 3.05 13.17 3.28
C THR A 26 1.68 12.53 3.19
N HIS A 27 0.90 12.97 2.19
CA HIS A 27 -0.41 12.44 1.88
C HIS A 27 -0.30 11.19 1.02
N THR A 28 -1.06 10.15 1.37
CA THR A 28 -1.19 8.90 0.62
C THR A 28 -2.58 8.82 0.02
N ILE A 29 -2.64 8.54 -1.27
CA ILE A 29 -3.87 8.51 -2.06
C ILE A 29 -3.90 7.16 -2.79
N LEU A 30 -4.95 6.40 -2.56
CA LEU A 30 -5.21 5.13 -3.23
C LEU A 30 -5.68 5.40 -4.66
N LEU A 31 -4.97 4.80 -5.62
CA LEU A 31 -5.31 4.86 -7.03
C LEU A 31 -6.49 3.91 -7.34
N PRO A 32 -7.30 4.22 -8.38
CA PRO A 32 -8.36 3.33 -8.82
C PRO A 32 -7.79 2.02 -9.37
N GLY A 33 -8.55 0.94 -9.17
CA GLY A 33 -8.22 -0.40 -9.65
C GLY A 33 -7.30 -1.20 -8.73
N ASP A 34 -7.14 -2.48 -9.06
CA ASP A 34 -6.28 -3.46 -8.43
C ASP A 34 -5.59 -4.31 -9.49
N ASN A 35 -4.64 -5.14 -9.06
CA ASN A 35 -4.07 -6.21 -9.87
C ASN A 35 -4.34 -7.55 -9.18
N ASP A 36 -4.63 -8.57 -9.98
CA ASP A 36 -4.73 -9.95 -9.51
C ASP A 36 -3.38 -10.46 -9.00
N ASP A 37 -3.38 -11.67 -8.46
CA ASP A 37 -2.24 -12.29 -7.82
C ASP A 37 -1.01 -12.36 -8.73
N ALA A 38 0.12 -11.85 -8.22
CA ALA A 38 1.41 -11.92 -8.88
C ALA A 38 2.56 -11.79 -7.87
N SER A 39 3.76 -12.13 -8.33
CA SER A 39 4.98 -11.99 -7.53
C SER A 39 5.22 -10.54 -7.08
N TRP A 40 5.92 -10.37 -5.96
CA TRP A 40 6.15 -9.05 -5.35
C TRP A 40 6.79 -8.06 -6.34
N GLN A 41 7.78 -8.51 -7.10
CA GLN A 41 8.44 -7.67 -8.11
C GLN A 41 7.48 -7.30 -9.25
N ALA A 42 6.66 -8.24 -9.73
CA ALA A 42 5.66 -7.96 -10.75
C ALA A 42 4.63 -6.92 -10.27
N GLN A 43 4.27 -6.95 -8.98
CA GLN A 43 3.35 -5.98 -8.39
C GLN A 43 3.96 -4.59 -8.21
N LEU A 44 5.23 -4.52 -7.81
CA LEU A 44 5.98 -3.24 -7.81
C LEU A 44 6.03 -2.63 -9.20
N ASP A 45 6.26 -3.44 -10.23
CA ASP A 45 6.36 -2.97 -11.61
C ASP A 45 4.99 -2.56 -12.16
N TRP A 46 3.92 -3.31 -11.84
CA TRP A 46 2.54 -2.93 -12.15
C TRP A 46 2.19 -1.58 -11.51
N ALA A 47 2.43 -1.40 -10.21
CA ALA A 47 2.09 -0.15 -9.52
C ALA A 47 2.81 1.05 -10.14
N LYS A 48 4.10 0.90 -10.47
CA LYS A 48 4.89 1.92 -11.18
C LYS A 48 4.33 2.22 -12.57
N SER A 49 3.86 1.19 -13.30
CA SER A 49 3.32 1.36 -14.65
C SER A 49 2.10 2.27 -14.71
N ILE A 50 1.33 2.35 -13.62
CA ILE A 50 0.17 3.25 -13.46
C ILE A 50 0.51 4.52 -12.68
N GLY A 51 1.80 4.83 -12.50
CA GLY A 51 2.27 6.05 -11.84
C GLY A 51 2.17 6.04 -10.31
N GLY A 52 2.02 4.86 -9.71
CA GLY A 52 1.96 4.66 -8.28
C GLY A 52 3.10 3.81 -7.73
N ASP A 53 2.90 3.35 -6.50
CA ASP A 53 3.74 2.42 -5.77
C ASP A 53 2.83 1.50 -4.94
N LEU A 54 3.32 0.35 -4.48
CA LEU A 54 2.54 -0.43 -3.53
C LEU A 54 2.39 0.35 -2.21
N PRO A 55 1.29 0.17 -1.46
CA PRO A 55 1.18 0.77 -0.15
C PRO A 55 2.26 0.24 0.80
N THR A 56 2.69 1.07 1.76
CA THR A 56 3.54 0.59 2.86
C THR A 56 2.75 -0.30 3.80
N ARG A 57 3.45 -1.01 4.70
CA ARG A 57 2.80 -1.74 5.79
C ARG A 57 1.83 -0.87 6.60
N ALA A 58 2.24 0.35 6.95
CA ALA A 58 1.42 1.25 7.75
C ALA A 58 0.17 1.70 6.96
N GLU A 59 0.34 1.97 5.67
CA GLU A 59 -0.77 2.34 4.78
C GLU A 59 -1.76 1.19 4.61
N LEU A 60 -1.29 -0.06 4.46
CA LEU A 60 -2.17 -1.23 4.38
C LEU A 60 -3.01 -1.44 5.63
N VAL A 61 -2.45 -1.22 6.82
CA VAL A 61 -3.22 -1.29 8.08
C VAL A 61 -4.31 -0.20 8.08
N ILE A 62 -3.99 1.02 7.66
CA ILE A 62 -4.98 2.10 7.59
C ILE A 62 -6.05 1.79 6.53
N ALA A 63 -5.65 1.21 5.39
CA ALA A 63 -6.56 0.78 4.35
C ALA A 63 -7.52 -0.30 4.86
N TYR A 64 -7.03 -1.27 5.63
CA TYR A 64 -7.84 -2.29 6.28
C TYR A 64 -8.83 -1.68 7.27
N GLU A 65 -8.41 -0.74 8.12
CA GLU A 65 -9.28 -0.15 9.15
C GLU A 65 -10.33 0.80 8.58
N GLN A 66 -10.00 1.57 7.53
CA GLN A 66 -10.83 2.69 7.08
C GLN A 66 -11.48 2.48 5.71
N ASN A 67 -10.93 1.60 4.87
CA ASN A 67 -11.32 1.43 3.47
C ASN A 67 -11.45 -0.06 3.11
N ARG A 68 -11.80 -0.93 4.05
CA ARG A 68 -11.85 -2.39 3.85
C ARG A 68 -12.77 -2.80 2.70
N ASP A 69 -13.85 -2.07 2.51
CA ASP A 69 -14.83 -2.26 1.44
C ASP A 69 -14.26 -2.05 0.03
N GLN A 70 -13.09 -1.42 -0.08
CA GLN A 70 -12.38 -1.24 -1.33
C GLN A 70 -11.50 -2.44 -1.70
N PHE A 71 -11.33 -3.43 -0.83
CA PHE A 71 -10.40 -4.55 -1.00
C PHE A 71 -11.15 -5.89 -0.98
N GLN A 72 -10.60 -6.88 -1.68
CA GLN A 72 -11.06 -8.27 -1.54
C GLN A 72 -10.58 -8.85 -0.22
N ALA A 73 -11.25 -9.89 0.27
CA ALA A 73 -10.83 -10.64 1.46
C ALA A 73 -9.66 -11.59 1.14
N GLU A 74 -8.57 -11.03 0.63
CA GLU A 74 -7.35 -11.73 0.17
C GLU A 74 -6.09 -11.02 0.73
N ALA A 75 -4.92 -11.56 0.43
CA ALA A 75 -3.64 -10.96 0.78
C ALA A 75 -3.23 -9.89 -0.24
N TYR A 76 -2.65 -8.79 0.24
CA TYR A 76 -2.11 -7.72 -0.59
C TYR A 76 -0.66 -7.43 -0.25
N TRP A 77 0.20 -7.36 -1.27
CA TRP A 77 1.60 -6.99 -1.09
C TRP A 77 1.76 -5.54 -0.60
N SER A 78 2.72 -5.32 0.29
CA SER A 78 3.26 -3.98 0.58
C SER A 78 4.50 -3.69 -0.28
N ASN A 79 4.93 -2.44 -0.37
CA ASN A 79 6.24 -2.11 -0.96
C ASN A 79 7.44 -2.41 -0.02
N THR A 80 7.20 -3.01 1.14
CA THR A 80 8.20 -3.15 2.19
C THR A 80 8.83 -4.55 2.14
N PRO A 81 10.11 -4.68 1.71
CA PRO A 81 10.82 -5.95 1.84
C PRO A 81 11.05 -6.28 3.31
N ASP A 82 11.17 -7.57 3.63
CA ASP A 82 11.71 -7.96 4.92
C ASP A 82 13.24 -7.83 4.93
N THR A 83 13.77 -7.19 5.97
CA THR A 83 15.21 -6.90 6.09
C THR A 83 15.86 -7.60 7.28
N ASP A 84 15.13 -8.44 8.00
CA ASP A 84 15.65 -9.18 9.15
C ASP A 84 16.66 -10.26 8.69
N PRO A 85 17.64 -10.62 9.53
CA PRO A 85 18.63 -11.63 9.18
C PRO A 85 17.97 -12.98 8.81
N GLY A 86 18.16 -13.41 7.55
CA GLY A 86 17.61 -14.66 7.01
C GLY A 86 16.41 -14.48 6.07
N TYR A 87 15.87 -13.27 5.96
CA TYR A 87 14.66 -12.96 5.17
C TYR A 87 14.95 -12.29 3.82
N SER A 88 16.16 -12.48 3.28
CA SER A 88 16.45 -12.06 1.92
C SER A 88 15.50 -12.74 0.92
N GLY A 89 14.81 -11.93 0.11
CA GLY A 89 13.80 -12.41 -0.82
C GLY A 89 12.41 -12.59 -0.20
N TRP A 90 12.13 -11.96 0.95
CA TRP A 90 10.80 -11.87 1.54
C TRP A 90 10.27 -10.44 1.49
N ALA A 91 8.96 -10.28 1.54
CA ALA A 91 8.29 -9.00 1.62
C ALA A 91 7.06 -9.09 2.51
N TRP A 92 6.64 -7.95 3.06
CA TRP A 92 5.47 -7.87 3.92
C TRP A 92 4.19 -7.77 3.11
N CYS A 93 3.12 -8.38 3.62
CA CYS A 93 1.77 -8.32 3.08
C CYS A 93 0.73 -8.07 4.19
N GLN A 94 -0.48 -7.70 3.79
CA GLN A 94 -1.63 -7.52 4.67
C GLN A 94 -2.75 -8.45 4.23
N TYR A 95 -3.29 -9.20 5.17
CA TYR A 95 -4.45 -10.06 4.97
C TYR A 95 -5.72 -9.26 5.26
N PHE A 96 -6.61 -9.13 4.26
CA PHE A 96 -7.86 -8.36 4.40
C PHE A 96 -9.05 -9.20 4.89
N ASP A 97 -8.93 -10.53 4.94
CA ASP A 97 -9.89 -11.42 5.58
C ASP A 97 -9.85 -11.33 7.11
N GLY A 98 -8.65 -11.22 7.70
CA GLY A 98 -8.42 -11.21 9.16
C GLY A 98 -7.74 -9.97 9.74
N GLY A 99 -7.14 -9.10 8.92
CA GLY A 99 -6.55 -7.84 9.37
C GLY A 99 -5.12 -7.91 9.91
N TYR A 100 -4.45 -9.06 9.84
CA TYR A 100 -3.07 -9.21 10.28
C TYR A 100 -2.07 -8.95 9.15
N GLN A 101 -0.83 -8.68 9.55
CA GLN A 101 0.32 -8.61 8.64
C GLN A 101 1.18 -9.85 8.82
N ASP A 102 1.75 -10.30 7.71
CA ASP A 102 2.75 -11.36 7.67
C ASP A 102 3.78 -11.04 6.60
N ASP A 103 4.90 -11.73 6.60
CA ASP A 103 5.86 -11.70 5.51
C ASP A 103 5.84 -13.02 4.74
N ASP A 104 6.11 -12.93 3.44
CA ASP A 104 6.19 -14.12 2.59
C ASP A 104 7.26 -13.95 1.51
N ARG A 105 7.64 -15.06 0.88
CA ARG A 105 8.60 -15.09 -0.22
C ARG A 105 8.11 -14.24 -1.38
N GLN A 106 9.01 -13.45 -1.95
CA GLN A 106 8.72 -12.52 -3.04
C GLN A 106 8.24 -13.21 -4.34
N ASP A 107 8.42 -14.52 -4.47
CA ASP A 107 7.91 -15.33 -5.59
C ASP A 107 6.49 -15.87 -5.36
N ASN A 108 5.92 -15.75 -4.16
CA ASN A 108 4.50 -16.02 -3.93
C ASN A 108 3.62 -14.96 -4.61
N GLU A 109 2.37 -15.32 -4.87
CA GLU A 109 1.44 -14.49 -5.63
C GLU A 109 0.34 -13.95 -4.72
N PHE A 110 0.31 -12.63 -4.55
CA PHE A 110 -0.74 -11.91 -3.84
C PHE A 110 -1.19 -10.71 -4.66
N ARG A 111 -2.38 -10.19 -4.38
CA ARG A 111 -2.96 -9.02 -5.05
C ARG A 111 -2.15 -7.75 -4.80
N ALA A 112 -2.43 -6.72 -5.58
CA ALA A 112 -1.90 -5.38 -5.34
C ALA A 112 -2.94 -4.27 -5.47
N ARG A 113 -2.72 -3.23 -4.68
CA ARG A 113 -3.23 -1.88 -4.92
C ARG A 113 -2.07 -0.94 -5.14
N ALA A 114 -2.33 0.21 -5.75
CA ALA A 114 -1.32 1.23 -5.92
C ALA A 114 -1.73 2.52 -5.20
N VAL A 115 -0.75 3.22 -4.65
CA VAL A 115 -0.90 4.54 -4.06
C VAL A 115 0.02 5.53 -4.77
N ARG A 116 -0.38 6.80 -4.79
CA ARG A 116 0.55 7.92 -5.02
C ARG A 116 0.72 8.71 -3.73
N ARG A 117 1.89 9.31 -3.55
CA ARG A 117 2.23 10.09 -2.37
C ARG A 117 2.57 11.53 -2.75
N LEU A 118 2.13 12.49 -1.94
CA LEU A 118 2.42 13.90 -2.11
C LEU A 118 2.89 14.50 -0.78
N SER A 119 4.11 15.00 -0.72
CA SER A 119 4.65 15.73 0.43
C SER A 119 4.46 17.24 0.23
N ILE A 120 3.87 17.90 1.22
CA ILE A 120 3.61 19.35 1.23
C ILE A 120 4.12 20.01 2.51
#